data_AF-A0A1J5U744-F1
#
_entry.id   AF-A0A1J5U744-F1
#
_cell.length_a   1.000
_cell.length_b   1.000
_cell.length_c   1.000
_cell.angle_alpha   90.00
_cell.angle_beta   90.00
_cell.angle_gamma   90.00
#
_symmetry.space_group_name_H-M   'P 1'
#
loop_
_entity.id
_entity.type
_entity.pdbx_description
1 polymer ?
#
loop_
_entity_poly.entity_id
_entity_poly.type
_entity_poly.pdbx_seq_one_letter_code
_entity_poly.pdbx_strand_id
1 'polypeptide(L)' 'MTRRSRYALSKVSADIPVSLVQQLDGWKTNIEGISRSQLISDLLKWALDEGAIDSLYPSCEFNHNHGPEVSCNCTLGCC' A
#
# COMPACT_ATOMS: atom_id res chain seq x y z
N MET A 1 9.06 -12.35 31.22
CA MET A 1 8.25 -11.61 30.23
C MET A 1 8.51 -12.19 28.85
N THR A 2 7.67 -13.11 28.41
CA THR A 2 7.74 -13.70 27.06
C THR A 2 7.23 -12.67 26.06
N ARG A 3 8.13 -12.15 25.22
CA ARG A 3 7.83 -11.21 24.14
C ARG A 3 6.96 -11.95 23.12
N ARG A 4 5.63 -11.85 23.22
CA ARG A 4 4.69 -12.41 22.22
C ARG A 4 5.03 -11.80 20.87
N SER A 5 5.44 -12.64 19.92
CA SER A 5 5.57 -12.26 18.51
C SER A 5 4.25 -11.68 18.04
N ARG A 6 4.23 -10.38 17.67
CA ARG A 6 3.00 -9.65 17.30
C ARG A 6 2.59 -9.85 15.84
N TYR A 7 3.26 -10.74 15.12
CA TYR A 7 2.97 -11.01 13.71
C TYR A 7 1.92 -12.12 13.60
N ALA A 8 0.68 -11.80 13.96
CA ALA A 8 -0.44 -12.63 13.55
C ALA A 8 -0.74 -12.34 12.08
N LEU A 9 -0.96 -13.38 11.27
CA LEU A 9 -1.49 -13.23 9.92
C LEU A 9 -2.88 -12.57 10.01
N SER A 10 -2.95 -11.27 9.75
CA SER A 10 -4.21 -10.53 9.72
C SER A 10 -4.88 -10.73 8.37
N LYS A 11 -6.11 -11.25 8.37
CA LYS A 11 -6.97 -11.21 7.17
C LYS A 11 -7.49 -9.79 7.00
N VAL A 12 -7.29 -9.22 5.82
CA VAL A 12 -7.77 -7.88 5.46
C VAL A 12 -8.66 -8.00 4.24
N SER A 13 -9.81 -7.33 4.27
CA SER A 13 -10.68 -7.12 3.12
C SER A 13 -10.45 -5.72 2.57
N ALA A 14 -10.32 -5.60 1.25
CA ALA A 14 -10.21 -4.33 0.56
C ALA A 14 -11.14 -4.34 -0.65
N ASP A 15 -11.79 -3.21 -0.92
CA ASP A 15 -12.57 -3.01 -2.13
C ASP A 15 -11.62 -2.60 -3.27
N ILE A 16 -11.60 -3.40 -4.33
CA ILE A 16 -10.67 -3.24 -5.45
C ILE A 16 -11.48 -3.35 -6.75
N PRO A 17 -11.22 -2.53 -7.79
CA PRO A 17 -11.89 -2.66 -9.07
C PRO A 17 -11.81 -4.07 -9.65
N VAL A 18 -12.93 -4.59 -10.18
CA VAL A 18 -13.01 -5.95 -10.75
C VAL A 18 -11.99 -6.16 -11.87
N SER A 19 -11.72 -5.14 -12.69
CA SER A 19 -10.73 -5.20 -13.75
C SER A 19 -9.32 -5.47 -13.21
N LEU A 20 -8.95 -4.87 -12.08
CA LEU A 20 -7.66 -5.09 -11.44
C LEU A 20 -7.57 -6.51 -10.85
N VAL A 21 -8.66 -7.02 -10.26
CA VAL A 21 -8.72 -8.41 -9.77
C VAL A 21 -8.50 -9.41 -10.92
N GLN A 22 -9.12 -9.18 -12.08
CA GLN A 22 -8.96 -10.01 -13.27
C GLN A 22 -7.52 -9.98 -13.80
N GLN A 23 -6.87 -8.81 -13.82
CA GLN A 23 -5.47 -8.68 -14.20
C GLN A 23 -4.55 -9.45 -13.25
N LEU A 24 -4.77 -9.35 -11.94
CA LEU A 24 -4.02 -10.09 -10.93
C LEU A 24 -4.18 -11.61 -11.11
N ASP A 25 -5.40 -12.07 -11.42
CA ASP A 25 -5.64 -13.48 -11.71
C ASP A 25 -4.93 -13.94 -12.99
N GLY A 26 -4.90 -13.12 -14.03
CA GLY A 26 -4.15 -13.40 -15.26
C GLY A 26 -2.62 -13.43 -15.06
N TRP A 27 -2.07 -12.61 -14.17
CA TRP A 27 -0.64 -12.69 -13.83
C TRP A 27 -0.32 -13.90 -12.98
N LYS A 28 -1.21 -14.24 -12.05
CA LYS A 28 -1.09 -15.43 -11.21
C LYS A 28 -0.95 -16.71 -12.04
N THR A 29 -1.60 -16.84 -13.20
CA THR A 29 -1.47 -18.05 -14.05
C THR A 29 -0.07 -18.25 -14.61
N ASN A 30 0.75 -17.20 -14.66
CA ASN A 30 2.12 -17.25 -15.17
C ASN A 30 3.15 -17.58 -14.08
N ILE A 31 2.71 -17.73 -12.82
CA ILE A 31 3.58 -17.97 -11.67
C ILE A 31 3.07 -19.21 -10.94
N GLU A 32 3.84 -20.29 -11.00
CA GLU A 32 3.43 -21.57 -10.44
C GLU A 32 3.28 -21.50 -8.91
N GLY A 33 2.17 -22.02 -8.39
CA GLY A 33 1.93 -22.17 -6.95
C GLY A 33 1.61 -20.89 -6.16
N ILE A 34 1.59 -19.71 -6.78
CA ILE A 34 1.29 -18.46 -6.07
C ILE A 34 -0.22 -18.29 -5.85
N SER A 35 -0.61 -17.81 -4.67
CA SER A 35 -1.98 -17.39 -4.38
C SER A 35 -2.19 -15.91 -4.70
N ARG A 36 -3.43 -15.47 -4.93
CA ARG A 36 -3.72 -14.03 -5.17
C ARG A 36 -3.29 -13.17 -4.00
N SER A 37 -3.53 -13.62 -2.76
CA SER A 37 -3.11 -12.91 -1.56
C SER A 37 -1.60 -12.79 -1.44
N GLN A 38 -0.86 -13.83 -1.83
CA GLN A 38 0.60 -13.80 -1.86
C GLN A 38 1.09 -12.79 -2.90
N LEU A 39 0.56 -12.85 -4.13
CA LEU A 39 0.88 -11.90 -5.20
C LEU A 39 0.62 -10.45 -4.78
N ILE A 40 -0.54 -10.15 -4.18
CA ILE A 40 -0.86 -8.81 -3.68
C ILE A 40 0.13 -8.39 -2.59
N SER A 41 0.47 -9.30 -1.66
CA SER A 41 1.40 -9.00 -0.57
C SER A 41 2.80 -8.68 -1.09
N ASP A 42 3.27 -9.44 -2.08
CA ASP A 42 4.59 -9.25 -2.70
C ASP A 42 4.64 -7.93 -3.49
N LEU A 43 3.57 -7.60 -4.23
CA LEU A 43 3.45 -6.32 -4.93
C LEU A 43 3.40 -5.13 -3.97
N LEU A 44 2.64 -5.23 -2.87
CA LEU A 44 2.60 -4.19 -1.85
C LEU A 44 3.98 -4.00 -1.22
N LYS A 45 4.67 -5.09 -0.89
CA LYS A 45 6.02 -5.02 -0.33
C LYS A 45 6.97 -4.34 -1.31
N TRP A 46 6.97 -4.76 -2.57
CA TRP A 46 7.79 -4.14 -3.61
C TRP A 46 7.49 -2.64 -3.76
N ALA A 47 6.21 -2.26 -3.82
CA ALA A 47 5.83 -0.85 -3.93
C ALA A 47 6.33 -0.02 -2.72
N LEU A 48 6.25 -0.58 -1.51
CA LEU A 48 6.79 0.07 -0.31
C LEU A 48 8.31 0.21 -0.36
N ASP A 49 9.01 -0.83 -0.83
CA ASP A 49 10.47 -0.82 -0.99
C ASP A 49 10.92 0.22 -2.05
N GLU A 50 10.10 0.45 -3.09
CA GLU A 50 10.31 1.49 -4.11
C GLU A 50 9.81 2.90 -3.69
N GLY A 51 9.46 3.09 -2.41
CA GLY A 51 9.10 4.41 -1.89
C GLY A 51 7.69 4.88 -2.28
N ALA A 52 6.74 3.97 -2.49
CA ALA A 52 5.36 4.34 -2.80
C ALA A 52 4.73 5.24 -1.73
N ILE A 53 5.10 5.08 -0.44
CA ILE A 53 4.66 5.99 0.62
C ILE A 53 5.16 7.40 0.34
N ASP A 54 6.45 7.58 0.08
CA ASP A 54 7.06 8.90 -0.15
C ASP A 54 6.51 9.55 -1.42
N SER A 55 6.20 8.76 -2.45
CA SER A 55 5.56 9.27 -3.67
C SER A 55 4.11 9.73 -3.46
N LEU A 56 3.37 9.09 -2.54
CA LEU A 56 1.97 9.42 -2.25
C LEU A 56 1.85 10.49 -1.15
N TYR A 57 2.82 10.53 -0.24
CA TYR A 57 2.95 11.44 0.88
C TYR A 57 4.32 12.12 0.83
N PRO A 58 4.56 13.00 -0.15
CA PRO A 58 5.82 13.72 -0.24
C PRO A 58 6.02 14.54 1.03
N SER A 59 7.25 14.57 1.53
CA SER A 59 7.62 15.29 2.75
C SER A 59 7.08 16.73 2.72
N CYS A 60 6.17 17.06 3.62
CA CYS A 60 5.64 18.42 3.76
C CYS A 60 6.51 19.23 4.74
N GLU A 61 7.04 20.36 4.29
CA GLU A 61 7.81 21.29 5.13
C GLU A 61 7.01 21.85 6.31
N PHE A 62 5.67 21.85 6.19
CA PHE A 62 4.76 22.46 7.14
C PHE A 62 3.99 21.45 8.00
N ASN A 63 4.38 20.17 7.97
CA ASN A 63 3.63 19.02 8.51
C ASN A 63 2.30 18.80 7.76
N HIS A 64 1.88 17.55 7.55
CA HIS A 64 0.66 17.20 6.79
C HIS A 64 -0.67 17.64 7.44
N ASN A 65 -0.60 18.51 8.44
CA ASN A 65 -1.70 18.99 9.29
C ASN A 65 -1.80 20.54 9.25
N HIS A 66 -1.31 21.17 8.19
CA HIS A 66 -1.45 22.62 8.00
C HIS A 66 -2.78 22.96 7.30
N GLY A 67 -3.31 24.16 7.55
CA GLY A 67 -4.52 24.63 6.88
C GLY A 67 -4.29 24.98 5.41
N PRO A 68 -5.38 25.23 4.65
CA PRO A 68 -5.35 25.55 3.21
C PRO A 68 -4.65 26.89 2.89
N GLU A 69 -4.38 27.72 3.89
CA GLU A 69 -3.60 28.95 3.77
C GLU A 69 -2.11 28.72 3.48
N VAL A 70 -1.62 27.49 3.66
CA VAL A 70 -0.22 27.12 3.41
C VAL A 70 -0.10 26.41 2.06
N SER A 71 0.71 26.97 1.16
CA SER A 71 0.98 26.37 -0.15
C SER A 71 1.99 25.22 -0.01
N CYS A 72 1.48 23.99 0.00
CA CYS A 72 2.23 22.74 -0.01
C CYS A 72 2.23 22.11 -1.42
N ASN A 73 3.19 21.23 -1.69
CA ASN A 73 3.20 20.37 -2.88
C ASN A 73 2.62 18.97 -2.62
N CYS A 74 1.90 18.74 -1.53
CA CYS A 74 1.34 17.42 -1.26
C CYS A 74 0.09 17.17 -2.10
N THR A 75 0.05 16.00 -2.74
CA THR A 75 -1.00 15.61 -3.70
C THR A 75 -2.21 14.95 -3.04
N LEU A 76 -2.04 14.37 -1.85
CA LEU A 76 -3.08 13.63 -1.13
C LEU A 76 -3.12 14.11 0.32
N GLY A 77 -4.17 14.87 0.67
CA GLY A 77 -4.51 15.21 2.06
C GLY A 77 -3.78 16.41 2.68
N CYS A 78 -3.59 17.52 1.95
CA CYS A 78 -3.43 18.82 2.62
C CYS A 78 -4.84 19.30 3.06
N CYS A 79 -5.32 18.79 4.19
CA CYS A 79 -6.53 19.26 4.89
C CYS A 79 -6.39 19.05 6.40
#